data_AF-A0A0K8NUN4-F1
#
_entry.id   AF-A0A0K8NUN4-F1
#
_cell.length_a   1.000
_cell.length_b   1.000
_cell.length_c   1.000
_cell.angle_alpha   90.00
_cell.angle_beta   90.00
_cell.angle_gamma   90.00
#
_symmetry.space_group_name_H-M   'P 1'
#
loop_
_entity.id
_entity.type
_entity.pdbx_description
1 polymer ?
#
loop_
_entity_poly.entity_id
_entity_poly.type
_entity_poly.pdbx_seq_one_letter_code
_entity_poly.pdbx_strand_id
1 'polypeptide(L)'
;MPVLIDTAWLTLPALLLPAALLALPLAWLWRRVWRPARARTWRGTWLRSTAGLCIQHVVAARFFQAIVYDLEKALADGYVLAYEGVADSNREADVCFRTALTHGKDLRDNYRELGKTCGLTYQIDWLGPVVADAKAHPERHVTMDVNTRAMKQEYDRLMQSDPAFAEAMRKRDAVQAAEDDGDGADIVTRLIDWQKAGGEGQRTLAGTLCRSIMTDVMRKSGEGVGGDMDAMVLDFRNRHLATQLLTDPRPKIYVTYGAAHLTGVMALMQREPGWKVGPPCRRCQTVRA
;
A
#
# COMPACT_ATOMS: atom_id res chain seq x y z
N MET A 1 -20.84 -7.66 -3.41
CA MET A 1 -20.93 -6.72 -4.54
C MET A 1 -22.36 -6.23 -4.86
N PRO A 2 -23.18 -5.77 -3.89
CA PRO A 2 -24.32 -4.90 -4.25
C PRO A 2 -24.25 -3.49 -3.65
N VAL A 3 -23.26 -3.17 -2.81
CA VAL A 3 -23.15 -1.85 -2.15
C VAL A 3 -22.46 -0.80 -3.05
N LEU A 4 -21.90 -1.19 -4.19
CA LEU A 4 -21.16 -0.30 -5.08
C LEU A 4 -22.04 0.52 -6.03
N ILE A 5 -23.34 0.22 -6.15
CA ILE A 5 -24.23 0.86 -7.13
C ILE A 5 -25.62 1.05 -6.53
N ASP A 6 -25.71 1.85 -5.47
CA ASP A 6 -26.98 2.47 -5.05
C ASP A 6 -27.03 3.94 -5.53
N THR A 7 -26.40 4.17 -6.68
CA THR A 7 -26.31 5.44 -7.37
C THR A 7 -27.22 5.37 -8.59
N ALA A 8 -28.14 6.34 -8.71
CA ALA A 8 -29.09 6.41 -9.82
C ALA A 8 -28.38 6.16 -11.16
N TRP A 9 -28.98 5.34 -12.03
CA TRP A 9 -28.42 4.90 -13.32
C TRP A 9 -27.91 6.05 -14.20
N LEU A 10 -28.37 7.28 -13.95
CA LEU A 10 -27.97 8.52 -14.62
C LEU A 10 -26.61 9.08 -14.15
N THR A 11 -26.14 8.76 -12.95
CA THR A 11 -24.86 9.24 -12.41
C THR A 11 -23.65 8.50 -12.96
N LEU A 12 -23.81 7.24 -13.38
CA LEU A 12 -22.73 6.45 -13.98
C LEU A 12 -22.25 7.04 -15.31
N PRO A 13 -23.13 7.35 -16.29
CA PRO A 13 -22.74 8.07 -17.50
C PRO A 13 -22.15 9.45 -17.20
N ALA A 14 -22.73 10.19 -16.24
CA ALA A 14 -22.26 11.52 -15.86
C ALA A 14 -20.84 11.53 -15.26
N LEU A 15 -20.37 10.41 -14.72
CA LEU A 15 -19.00 10.25 -14.21
C LEU A 15 -18.07 9.60 -15.23
N LEU A 16 -18.56 8.63 -16.01
CA LEU A 16 -17.78 7.92 -17.02
C LEU A 16 -17.45 8.81 -18.24
N LEU A 17 -18.37 9.68 -18.67
CA LEU A 17 -18.18 10.55 -19.82
C LEU A 17 -17.06 11.58 -19.61
N PRO A 18 -17.02 12.34 -18.51
CA PRO A 18 -15.89 13.24 -18.23
C PRO A 18 -14.58 12.49 -18.09
N ALA A 19 -14.55 11.34 -17.41
CA ALA A 19 -13.34 10.54 -17.28
C ALA A 19 -12.83 10.05 -18.63
N ALA A 20 -13.72 9.59 -19.52
CA ALA A 20 -13.39 9.15 -20.86
C ALA A 20 -12.89 10.29 -21.76
N LEU A 21 -13.47 11.49 -21.63
CA LEU A 21 -13.02 12.69 -22.35
C LEU A 21 -11.65 13.16 -21.87
N LEU A 22 -11.44 13.23 -20.55
CA LEU A 22 -10.16 13.61 -19.94
C LEU A 22 -9.05 12.56 -20.20
N ALA A 23 -9.43 11.29 -20.39
CA ALA A 23 -8.50 10.22 -20.74
C ALA A 23 -7.90 10.37 -22.15
N LEU A 24 -8.52 11.12 -23.07
CA LEU A 24 -8.00 11.33 -24.43
C LEU A 24 -6.64 12.04 -24.47
N PRO A 25 -6.49 13.27 -23.91
CA PRO A 25 -5.21 13.96 -23.87
C PRO A 25 -4.18 13.22 -23.01
N LEU A 26 -4.61 12.54 -21.94
CA LEU A 26 -3.73 11.72 -21.11
C LEU A 26 -3.19 10.50 -21.87
N ALA A 27 -4.03 9.77 -22.61
CA ALA A 27 -3.60 8.64 -23.43
C ALA A 27 -2.66 9.10 -24.56
N TRP A 28 -2.90 10.28 -25.14
CA TRP A 28 -2.00 10.92 -26.10
C TRP A 28 -0.62 11.19 -25.51
N LEU A 29 -0.58 11.90 -24.38
CA LEU A 29 0.65 12.26 -23.69
C LEU A 29 1.42 11.01 -23.22
N TRP A 30 0.71 10.01 -22.69
CA TRP A 30 1.30 8.76 -22.22
C TRP A 30 1.98 7.97 -23.33
N ARG A 31 1.38 7.92 -24.53
CA ARG A 31 2.03 7.33 -25.71
C ARG A 31 3.20 8.16 -26.21
N ARG A 32 3.20 9.48 -26.05
CA ARG A 32 4.32 10.34 -26.46
C ARG A 32 5.55 10.10 -25.58
N VAL A 33 5.34 9.99 -24.27
CA VAL A 33 6.43 9.94 -23.28
C VAL A 33 6.91 8.50 -23.03
N TRP A 34 6.02 7.50 -23.01
CA TRP A 34 6.37 6.12 -22.64
C TRP A 34 6.42 5.14 -23.81
N ARG A 35 7.56 4.47 -23.98
CA ARG A 35 7.77 3.44 -25.02
C ARG A 35 6.79 2.24 -24.90
N PRO A 36 6.51 1.68 -23.72
CA PRO A 36 5.55 0.56 -23.60
C PRO A 36 4.11 0.93 -23.95
N ALA A 37 3.74 2.20 -23.75
CA ALA A 37 2.42 2.71 -24.12
C ALA A 37 2.24 2.83 -25.64
N ARG A 38 3.33 3.06 -26.40
CA ARG A 38 3.32 3.08 -27.87
C ARG A 38 3.09 1.71 -28.47
N ALA A 39 3.59 0.65 -27.81
CA ALA A 39 3.42 -0.73 -28.24
C ALA A 39 1.97 -1.23 -28.11
N ARG A 40 1.12 -0.56 -27.31
CA ARG A 40 -0.29 -0.89 -27.14
C ARG A 40 -1.14 -0.23 -28.23
N THR A 41 -2.37 -0.71 -28.45
CA THR A 41 -3.34 -0.02 -29.31
C THR A 41 -3.82 1.29 -28.68
N TRP A 42 -4.20 2.27 -29.50
CA TRP A 42 -4.72 3.56 -29.02
C TRP A 42 -5.92 3.36 -28.08
N ARG A 43 -6.87 2.52 -28.50
CA ARG A 43 -8.05 2.12 -27.72
C ARG A 43 -7.65 1.48 -26.38
N GLY A 44 -6.67 0.58 -26.38
CA GLY A 44 -6.20 -0.09 -25.16
C GLY A 44 -5.51 0.85 -24.17
N THR A 45 -4.81 1.87 -24.63
CA THR A 45 -4.24 2.92 -23.76
C THR A 45 -5.34 3.80 -23.19
N TRP A 46 -6.26 4.28 -24.05
CA TRP A 46 -7.37 5.15 -23.64
C TRP A 46 -8.34 4.49 -22.64
N LEU A 47 -8.70 3.22 -22.87
CA LEU A 47 -9.59 2.48 -21.97
C LEU A 47 -8.97 2.31 -20.57
N ARG A 48 -7.66 2.03 -20.51
CA ARG A 48 -6.91 1.91 -19.25
C ARG A 48 -6.77 3.25 -18.53
N SER A 49 -6.50 4.34 -19.25
CA SER A 49 -6.47 5.69 -18.67
C SER A 49 -7.84 6.09 -18.10
N THR A 50 -8.91 5.76 -18.81
CA THR A 50 -10.30 5.99 -18.36
C THR A 50 -10.60 5.20 -17.08
N ALA A 51 -10.26 3.91 -17.07
CA ALA A 51 -10.43 3.06 -15.89
C ALA A 51 -9.63 3.56 -14.68
N GLY A 52 -8.37 3.96 -14.89
CA GLY A 52 -7.53 4.53 -13.83
C GLY A 52 -8.12 5.80 -13.23
N LEU A 53 -8.60 6.73 -14.07
CA LEU A 53 -9.27 7.95 -13.60
C LEU A 53 -10.54 7.65 -12.80
N CYS A 54 -11.36 6.70 -13.26
CA CYS A 54 -12.60 6.32 -12.57
C CYS A 54 -12.32 5.68 -11.19
N ILE A 55 -11.37 4.75 -11.14
CA ILE A 55 -10.97 4.11 -9.88
C ILE A 55 -10.47 5.17 -8.88
N GLN A 56 -9.63 6.10 -9.35
CA GLN A 56 -9.03 7.12 -8.50
C GLN A 56 -10.03 8.16 -7.96
N HIS A 57 -11.00 8.61 -8.77
CA HIS A 57 -11.87 9.74 -8.40
C HIS A 57 -13.26 9.33 -7.93
N VAL A 58 -13.78 8.18 -8.38
CA VAL A 58 -15.14 7.74 -8.06
C VAL A 58 -15.11 6.64 -7.01
N VAL A 59 -14.25 5.64 -7.20
CA VAL A 59 -14.25 4.43 -6.37
C VAL A 59 -13.44 4.62 -5.10
N ALA A 60 -12.29 5.29 -5.16
CA ALA A 60 -11.37 5.39 -4.02
C ALA A 60 -12.01 6.05 -2.79
N ALA A 61 -12.71 7.16 -2.93
CA ALA A 61 -13.33 7.84 -1.78
C ALA A 61 -14.35 6.95 -1.05
N ARG A 62 -15.22 6.26 -1.80
CA ARG A 62 -16.20 5.32 -1.25
C ARG A 62 -15.54 4.09 -0.63
N PHE A 63 -14.44 3.63 -1.21
CA PHE A 63 -13.64 2.54 -0.66
C PHE A 63 -13.06 2.91 0.72
N PHE A 64 -12.45 4.08 0.87
CA PHE A 64 -11.91 4.52 2.17
C PHE A 64 -13.01 4.78 3.20
N GLN A 65 -14.16 5.33 2.80
CA GLN A 65 -15.33 5.45 3.69
C GLN A 65 -15.82 4.09 4.19
N ALA A 66 -15.90 3.09 3.30
CA ALA A 66 -16.30 1.74 3.69
C ALA A 66 -15.29 1.12 4.67
N ILE A 67 -13.99 1.29 4.44
CA ILE A 67 -12.95 0.84 5.38
C ILE A 67 -13.15 1.49 6.75
N VAL A 68 -13.28 2.81 6.82
CA VAL A 68 -13.43 3.52 8.10
C VAL A 68 -14.68 3.04 8.83
N TYR A 69 -15.80 2.91 8.12
CA TYR A 69 -17.03 2.36 8.69
C TYR A 69 -16.82 0.95 9.25
N ASP A 70 -16.15 0.07 8.51
CA ASP A 70 -15.89 -1.30 8.98
C ASP A 70 -14.98 -1.32 10.22
N LEU A 71 -13.98 -0.43 10.29
CA LEU A 71 -13.10 -0.29 11.44
C LEU A 71 -13.84 0.24 12.68
N GLU A 72 -14.62 1.30 12.53
CA GLU A 72 -15.45 1.87 13.61
C GLU A 72 -16.48 0.86 14.10
N LYS A 73 -17.13 0.14 13.16
CA LYS A 73 -18.06 -0.92 13.49
C LYS A 73 -17.37 -2.06 14.27
N ALA A 74 -16.18 -2.48 13.84
CA ALA A 74 -15.42 -3.50 14.55
C ALA A 74 -15.11 -3.06 15.99
N LEU A 75 -14.63 -1.82 16.17
CA LEU A 75 -14.39 -1.24 17.50
C LEU A 75 -15.68 -1.22 18.35
N ALA A 76 -16.81 -0.80 17.77
CA ALA A 76 -18.10 -0.78 18.45
C ALA A 76 -18.61 -2.18 18.82
N ASP A 77 -18.34 -3.19 17.99
CA ASP A 77 -18.70 -4.59 18.23
C ASP A 77 -17.71 -5.29 19.21
N GLY A 78 -16.75 -4.54 19.77
CA GLY A 78 -15.78 -5.00 20.78
C GLY A 78 -14.59 -5.76 20.21
N TYR A 79 -14.26 -5.56 18.94
CA TYR A 79 -13.01 -6.06 18.35
C TYR A 79 -11.84 -5.16 18.73
N VAL A 80 -10.67 -5.77 18.87
CA VAL A 80 -9.39 -5.05 18.80
C VAL A 80 -8.97 -4.95 17.35
N LEU A 81 -8.51 -3.77 16.93
CA LEU A 81 -7.92 -3.57 15.61
C LEU A 81 -6.45 -3.99 15.65
N ALA A 82 -6.12 -4.99 14.85
CA ALA A 82 -4.79 -5.54 14.72
C ALA A 82 -4.14 -5.10 13.40
N TYR A 83 -3.02 -4.40 13.50
CA TYR A 83 -2.28 -3.87 12.36
C TYR A 83 -1.12 -4.79 11.99
N GLU A 84 -1.08 -5.23 10.74
CA GLU A 84 0.16 -5.72 10.11
C GLU A 84 1.07 -4.53 9.82
N GLY A 85 2.34 -4.63 10.21
CA GLY A 85 3.28 -3.54 10.12
C GLY A 85 4.46 -3.72 11.07
N VAL A 86 5.63 -3.23 10.69
CA VAL A 86 6.81 -3.31 11.56
C VAL A 86 6.73 -2.22 12.62
N ALA A 87 6.56 -2.60 13.89
CA ALA A 87 6.59 -1.67 15.02
C ALA A 87 8.01 -1.23 15.37
N ASP A 88 8.16 0.00 15.88
CA ASP A 88 9.42 0.46 16.45
C ASP A 88 9.79 -0.38 17.69
N SER A 89 11.09 -0.51 17.98
CA SER A 89 11.55 -1.29 19.14
C SER A 89 12.64 -0.60 19.94
N ASN A 90 13.73 -0.18 19.29
CA ASN A 90 14.86 0.48 19.92
C ASN A 90 15.63 1.26 18.85
N ARG A 91 16.27 2.35 19.28
CA ARG A 91 16.89 3.32 18.37
C ARG A 91 17.85 2.70 17.35
N GLU A 92 18.66 1.73 17.77
CA GLU A 92 19.62 1.06 16.88
C GLU A 92 18.90 0.27 15.79
N ALA A 93 17.96 -0.60 16.17
CA ALA A 93 17.19 -1.39 15.22
C ALA A 93 16.30 -0.53 14.32
N ASP A 94 15.71 0.55 14.86
CA ASP A 94 14.88 1.46 14.09
C ASP A 94 15.70 2.23 13.04
N VAL A 95 16.92 2.66 13.39
CA VAL A 95 17.86 3.28 12.43
C VAL A 95 18.30 2.26 11.39
N CYS A 96 18.68 1.06 11.79
CA CYS A 96 19.08 -0.01 10.88
C CYS A 96 17.96 -0.34 9.88
N PHE A 97 16.73 -0.51 10.37
CA PHE A 97 15.56 -0.79 9.55
C PHE A 97 15.28 0.33 8.54
N ARG A 98 15.30 1.60 8.98
CA ARG A 98 15.15 2.76 8.09
C ARG A 98 16.27 2.82 7.06
N THR A 99 17.53 2.62 7.44
CA THR A 99 18.63 2.62 6.47
C THR A 99 18.51 1.47 5.46
N ALA A 100 18.14 0.27 5.90
CA ALA A 100 18.09 -0.92 5.05
C ALA A 100 16.88 -0.99 4.11
N LEU A 101 15.74 -0.38 4.48
CA LEU A 101 14.51 -0.43 3.69
C LEU A 101 14.10 0.90 3.07
N THR A 102 14.52 2.00 3.68
CA THR A 102 14.08 3.34 3.31
C THR A 102 15.26 4.26 3.03
N HIS A 103 16.49 3.71 3.04
CA HIS A 103 17.75 4.42 2.81
C HIS A 103 17.90 5.66 3.69
N GLY A 104 17.46 5.54 4.95
CA GLY A 104 17.52 6.60 5.95
C GLY A 104 16.48 7.70 5.75
N LYS A 105 15.66 7.63 4.69
CA LYS A 105 14.54 8.55 4.46
C LYS A 105 13.35 8.09 5.30
N ASP A 106 12.68 9.03 5.97
CA ASP A 106 11.46 8.68 6.70
C ASP A 106 10.36 8.29 5.73
N LEU A 107 9.91 7.03 5.81
CA LEU A 107 8.92 6.47 4.89
C LEU A 107 7.56 7.17 5.05
N ARG A 108 7.20 7.56 6.28
CA ARG A 108 5.96 8.25 6.59
C ARG A 108 5.97 9.66 6.00
N ASP A 109 7.09 10.37 6.07
CA ASP A 109 7.24 11.69 5.46
C ASP A 109 7.24 11.62 3.93
N ASN A 110 7.93 10.64 3.35
CA ASN A 110 7.88 10.38 1.91
C ASN A 110 6.46 10.06 1.43
N TYR A 111 5.73 9.19 2.15
CA TYR A 111 4.33 8.89 1.82
C TYR A 111 3.41 10.10 2.00
N ARG A 112 3.66 10.96 3.00
CA ARG A 112 2.90 12.19 3.22
C ARG A 112 3.17 13.22 2.12
N GLU A 113 4.41 13.38 1.70
CA GLU A 113 4.79 14.29 0.61
C GLU A 113 4.28 13.77 -0.74
N LEU A 114 4.39 12.46 -0.99
CA LEU A 114 3.80 11.82 -2.17
C LEU A 114 2.28 11.95 -2.13
N GLY A 115 1.64 11.76 -0.98
CA GLY A 115 0.21 11.94 -0.81
C GLY A 115 -0.26 13.36 -1.13
N LYS A 116 0.49 14.38 -0.71
CA LYS A 116 0.22 15.78 -1.07
C LYS A 116 0.42 16.03 -2.56
N THR A 117 1.56 15.61 -3.10
CA THR A 117 1.97 15.80 -4.50
C THR A 117 1.01 15.09 -5.46
N CYS A 118 0.54 13.92 -5.08
CA CYS A 118 -0.35 13.10 -5.88
C CYS A 118 -1.81 13.32 -5.52
N GLY A 119 -2.13 14.31 -4.67
CA GLY A 119 -3.49 14.65 -4.25
C GLY A 119 -4.27 13.48 -3.64
N LEU A 120 -3.60 12.59 -2.90
CA LEU A 120 -4.18 11.46 -2.15
C LEU A 120 -4.49 11.84 -0.70
N THR A 121 -4.59 13.13 -0.40
CA THR A 121 -4.79 13.67 0.97
C THR A 121 -6.09 13.17 1.60
N TYR A 122 -7.14 12.95 0.80
CA TYR A 122 -8.44 12.48 1.26
C TYR A 122 -8.35 11.14 2.03
N GLN A 123 -7.39 10.26 1.71
CA GLN A 123 -7.25 8.97 2.39
C GLN A 123 -6.87 9.13 3.86
N ILE A 124 -6.01 10.11 4.15
CA ILE A 124 -5.54 10.42 5.50
C ILE A 124 -6.64 11.12 6.29
N ASP A 125 -7.42 12.00 5.63
CA ASP A 125 -8.50 12.74 6.27
C ASP A 125 -9.63 11.80 6.74
N TRP A 126 -10.00 10.79 5.93
CA TRP A 126 -11.02 9.80 6.32
C TRP A 126 -10.61 8.94 7.52
N LEU A 127 -9.32 8.64 7.70
CA LEU A 127 -8.83 7.85 8.83
C LEU A 127 -8.73 8.64 10.15
N GLY A 128 -8.98 9.95 10.13
CA GLY A 128 -8.90 10.84 11.29
C GLY A 128 -9.58 10.31 12.56
N PRO A 129 -10.84 9.84 12.50
CA PRO A 129 -11.54 9.26 13.66
C PRO A 129 -10.83 8.04 14.25
N VAL A 130 -10.39 7.09 13.40
CA VAL A 130 -9.66 5.89 13.83
C VAL A 130 -8.32 6.26 14.49
N VAL A 131 -7.63 7.27 13.95
CA VAL A 131 -6.38 7.80 14.53
C VAL A 131 -6.62 8.49 15.88
N ALA A 132 -7.73 9.21 16.02
CA ALA A 132 -8.11 9.82 17.29
C ALA A 132 -8.44 8.75 18.33
N ASP A 133 -9.16 7.70 17.93
CA ASP A 133 -9.49 6.55 18.77
C ASP A 133 -8.23 5.83 19.27
N ALA A 134 -7.27 5.55 18.37
CA ALA A 134 -5.99 4.93 18.72
C ALA A 134 -5.18 5.71 19.76
N LYS A 135 -5.32 7.05 19.78
CA LYS A 135 -4.68 7.90 20.79
C LYS A 135 -5.41 7.87 22.13
N ALA A 136 -6.74 7.84 22.11
CA ALA A 136 -7.56 7.85 23.31
C ALA A 136 -7.62 6.46 23.98
N HIS A 137 -7.57 5.40 23.18
CA HIS A 137 -7.80 4.02 23.57
C HIS A 137 -6.77 3.07 22.93
N PRO A 138 -5.47 3.25 23.22
CA PRO A 138 -4.39 2.46 22.60
C PRO A 138 -4.54 0.95 22.82
N GLU A 139 -5.23 0.51 23.87
CA GLU A 139 -5.50 -0.91 24.14
C GLU A 139 -6.39 -1.58 23.08
N ARG A 140 -7.15 -0.79 22.30
CA ARG A 140 -7.98 -1.28 21.19
C ARG A 140 -7.25 -1.33 19.86
N HIS A 141 -5.99 -0.90 19.82
CA HIS A 141 -5.18 -0.76 18.63
C HIS A 141 -3.81 -1.40 18.84
N VAL A 142 -3.61 -2.59 18.26
CA VAL A 142 -2.39 -3.37 18.47
C VAL A 142 -1.68 -3.63 17.16
N THR A 143 -0.35 -3.52 17.15
CA THR A 143 0.44 -4.06 16.04
C THR A 143 0.67 -5.54 16.31
N MET A 144 0.12 -6.41 15.46
CA MET A 144 0.25 -7.87 15.58
C MET A 144 1.15 -8.39 14.48
N ASP A 145 2.41 -8.01 14.53
CA ASP A 145 3.43 -8.45 13.59
C ASP A 145 4.79 -8.29 14.28
N VAL A 146 5.87 -8.21 13.52
CA VAL A 146 7.23 -8.04 13.99
C VAL A 146 7.52 -6.59 14.41
N ASN A 147 8.62 -6.42 15.12
CA ASN A 147 9.22 -5.12 15.37
C ASN A 147 10.57 -4.99 14.66
N THR A 148 11.14 -3.80 14.63
CA THR A 148 12.41 -3.50 13.95
C THR A 148 13.57 -4.37 14.44
N ARG A 149 13.58 -4.75 15.74
CA ARG A 149 14.59 -5.67 16.30
C ARG A 149 14.48 -7.07 15.70
N ALA A 150 13.27 -7.62 15.65
CA ALA A 150 13.02 -8.92 15.05
C ALA A 150 13.39 -8.93 13.56
N MET A 151 13.08 -7.85 12.83
CA MET A 151 13.48 -7.68 11.43
C MET A 151 15.01 -7.65 11.27
N LYS A 152 15.72 -6.90 12.11
CA LYS A 152 17.19 -6.88 12.08
C LYS A 152 17.78 -8.27 12.34
N GLN A 153 17.28 -8.97 13.36
CA GLN A 153 17.75 -10.31 13.70
C GLN A 153 17.54 -11.30 12.56
N GLU A 154 16.39 -11.24 11.90
CA GLU A 154 16.12 -12.10 10.74
C GLU A 154 17.00 -11.74 9.55
N TYR A 155 17.21 -10.45 9.29
CA TYR A 155 18.14 -9.99 8.26
C TYR A 155 19.56 -10.54 8.52
N ASP A 156 20.09 -10.35 9.72
CA ASP A 156 21.43 -10.84 10.10
C ASP A 156 21.52 -12.36 9.97
N ARG A 157 20.47 -13.10 10.37
CA ARG A 157 20.39 -14.55 10.21
C ARG A 157 20.44 -14.95 8.74
N LEU A 158 19.66 -14.30 7.87
CA LEU A 158 19.62 -14.60 6.43
C LEU A 158 20.95 -14.26 5.75
N MET A 159 21.56 -13.11 6.09
CA MET A 159 22.89 -12.75 5.59
C MET A 159 23.97 -13.78 5.92
N GLN A 160 23.84 -14.49 7.05
CA GLN A 160 24.77 -15.53 7.48
C GLN A 160 24.44 -16.92 6.94
N SER A 161 23.15 -17.27 6.84
CA SER A 161 22.69 -18.64 6.57
C SER A 161 22.21 -18.87 5.14
N ASP A 162 21.90 -17.81 4.38
CA ASP A 162 21.43 -17.90 3.00
C ASP A 162 22.38 -17.12 2.06
N PRO A 163 23.29 -17.82 1.35
CA PRO A 163 24.23 -17.19 0.43
C PRO A 163 23.54 -16.43 -0.72
N ALA A 164 22.39 -16.91 -1.19
CA ALA A 164 21.67 -16.28 -2.29
C ALA A 164 21.05 -14.95 -1.84
N PHE A 165 20.42 -14.93 -0.67
CA PHE A 165 19.95 -13.71 -0.03
C PHE A 165 21.11 -12.72 0.19
N ALA A 166 22.23 -13.18 0.74
CA ALA A 166 23.39 -12.33 0.99
C ALA A 166 23.98 -11.71 -0.30
N GLU A 167 24.03 -12.48 -1.39
CA GLU A 167 24.47 -11.96 -2.69
C GLU A 167 23.49 -10.93 -3.26
N ALA A 168 22.19 -11.20 -3.16
CA ALA A 168 21.16 -10.28 -3.62
C ALA A 168 21.22 -8.94 -2.86
N MET A 169 21.38 -8.97 -1.54
CA MET A 169 21.53 -7.76 -0.72
C MET A 169 22.79 -6.96 -1.10
N ARG A 170 23.94 -7.63 -1.28
CA ARG A 170 25.18 -6.96 -1.73
C ARG A 170 25.03 -6.33 -3.11
N LYS A 171 24.34 -7.00 -4.05
CA LYS A 171 24.04 -6.45 -5.38
C LYS A 171 23.16 -5.22 -5.29
N ARG A 172 22.11 -5.27 -4.47
CA ARG A 172 21.21 -4.14 -4.23
C ARG A 172 21.95 -2.94 -3.66
N ASP A 173 22.80 -3.15 -2.66
CA ASP A 173 23.60 -2.10 -2.05
C ASP A 173 24.60 -1.48 -3.06
N ALA A 174 25.19 -2.29 -3.94
CA ALA A 174 26.09 -1.81 -4.99
C ALA A 174 25.37 -1.00 -6.08
N VAL A 175 24.18 -1.44 -6.52
CA VAL A 175 23.35 -0.68 -7.46
C VAL A 175 22.95 0.67 -6.85
N GLN A 176 22.55 0.68 -5.58
CA GLN A 176 22.16 1.91 -4.91
C GLN A 176 23.33 2.89 -4.75
N ALA A 177 24.52 2.39 -4.38
CA ALA A 177 25.72 3.23 -4.28
C ALA A 177 26.06 3.90 -5.62
N ALA A 178 25.81 3.22 -6.74
CA ALA A 178 26.00 3.79 -8.07
C ALA A 178 24.89 4.80 -8.48
N GLU A 179 23.68 4.69 -7.92
CA GLU A 179 22.57 5.61 -8.19
C GLU A 179 22.64 6.90 -7.35
N ASP A 180 23.12 6.82 -6.09
CA ASP A 180 23.32 8.00 -5.24
C ASP A 180 24.42 8.95 -5.78
N ASP A 181 25.36 8.42 -6.57
CA ASP A 181 26.39 9.19 -7.30
C ASP A 181 25.88 9.77 -8.65
N GLY A 182 24.63 9.53 -9.03
CA GLY A 182 24.06 9.89 -10.33
C GLY A 182 23.16 11.14 -10.34
N ASP A 183 23.29 11.93 -11.41
CA ASP A 183 22.53 13.16 -11.76
C ASP A 183 20.99 12.99 -11.87
N GLY A 184 20.46 11.78 -11.64
CA GLY A 184 19.03 11.43 -11.76
C GLY A 184 18.15 11.96 -10.64
N ALA A 185 18.69 12.13 -9.43
CA ALA A 185 18.00 12.76 -8.31
C ALA A 185 17.66 14.23 -8.61
N ASP A 186 18.47 14.91 -9.42
CA ASP A 186 18.30 16.32 -9.78
C ASP A 186 17.08 16.51 -10.73
N ILE A 187 16.82 15.56 -11.63
CA ILE A 187 15.68 15.63 -12.57
C ILE A 187 14.33 15.45 -11.86
N VAL A 188 14.23 14.50 -10.93
CA VAL A 188 12.99 14.26 -10.17
C VAL A 188 12.71 15.42 -9.23
N THR A 189 13.74 15.96 -8.58
CA THR A 189 13.64 17.13 -7.69
C THR A 189 13.18 18.37 -8.46
N ARG A 190 13.75 18.64 -9.64
CA ARG A 190 13.30 19.75 -10.52
C ARG A 190 11.85 19.59 -10.98
N LEU A 191 11.39 18.37 -11.23
CA LEU A 191 9.99 18.12 -11.62
C LEU A 191 9.02 18.37 -10.44
N ILE A 192 9.42 17.99 -9.22
CA ILE A 192 8.68 18.25 -7.99
C ILE A 192 8.61 19.75 -7.70
N ASP A 193 9.72 20.47 -7.87
CA ASP A 193 9.77 21.92 -7.65
C ASP A 193 8.95 22.70 -8.68
N TRP A 194 8.99 22.30 -9.95
CA TRP A 194 8.13 22.82 -11.00
C TRP A 194 6.63 22.59 -10.68
N GLN A 195 6.29 21.41 -10.15
CA GLN A 195 4.93 21.11 -9.72
C GLN A 195 4.49 21.95 -8.51
N LYS A 196 5.38 22.16 -7.52
CA LYS A 196 5.12 22.99 -6.33
C LYS A 196 4.87 24.45 -6.72
N ALA A 197 5.59 24.97 -7.70
CA ALA A 197 5.46 26.34 -8.21
C ALA A 197 4.25 26.57 -9.13
N GLY A 198 3.59 25.52 -9.61
CA GLY A 198 2.44 25.64 -10.53
C GLY A 198 1.14 26.09 -9.87
N GLY A 199 0.25 26.70 -10.67
CA GLY A 199 -1.10 27.10 -10.25
C GLY A 199 -2.01 25.90 -9.96
N GLU A 200 -3.20 26.14 -9.39
CA GLU A 200 -4.11 25.08 -8.91
C GLU A 200 -4.43 24.03 -9.98
N GLY A 201 -4.73 24.46 -11.22
CA GLY A 201 -4.97 23.54 -12.36
C GLY A 201 -3.75 22.70 -12.77
N GLN A 202 -2.52 23.22 -12.63
CA GLN A 202 -1.29 22.48 -12.91
C GLN A 202 -1.02 21.43 -11.82
N ARG A 203 -1.33 21.74 -10.55
CA ARG A 203 -1.23 20.80 -9.44
C ARG A 203 -2.22 19.65 -9.58
N THR A 204 -3.45 19.91 -10.04
CA THR A 204 -4.45 18.86 -10.32
C THR A 204 -4.01 17.91 -11.44
N LEU A 205 -3.43 18.47 -12.52
CA LEU A 205 -2.92 17.68 -13.63
C LEU A 205 -1.72 16.82 -13.22
N ALA A 206 -0.78 17.40 -12.46
CA ALA A 206 0.39 16.70 -11.95
C ALA A 206 0.00 15.60 -10.95
N GLY A 207 -1.00 15.83 -10.10
CA GLY A 207 -1.55 14.81 -9.22
C GLY A 207 -2.12 13.62 -10.00
N THR A 208 -2.86 13.89 -11.07
CA THR A 208 -3.43 12.85 -11.95
C THR A 208 -2.33 12.03 -12.66
N LEU A 209 -1.29 12.70 -13.13
CA LEU A 209 -0.14 12.05 -13.75
C LEU A 209 0.63 11.19 -12.72
N CYS A 210 0.91 11.74 -11.53
CA CYS A 210 1.57 11.00 -10.45
C CYS A 210 0.81 9.71 -10.12
N ARG A 211 -0.50 9.79 -9.89
CA ARG A 211 -1.29 8.59 -9.52
C ARG A 211 -1.25 7.51 -10.60
N SER A 212 -1.21 7.92 -11.87
CA SER A 212 -1.11 6.99 -13.01
C SER A 212 0.25 6.29 -13.06
N ILE A 213 1.34 7.04 -12.80
CA ILE A 213 2.69 6.49 -12.67
C ILE A 213 2.75 5.52 -11.48
N MET A 214 2.27 5.95 -10.32
CA MET A 214 2.23 5.12 -9.10
C MET A 214 1.41 3.85 -9.30
N THR A 215 0.28 3.91 -10.01
CA THR A 215 -0.52 2.71 -10.31
C THR A 215 0.24 1.71 -11.16
N ASP A 216 1.02 2.16 -12.16
CA ASP A 216 1.84 1.24 -12.97
C ASP A 216 3.04 0.68 -12.21
N VAL A 217 3.67 1.48 -11.34
CA VAL A 217 4.74 1.03 -10.43
C VAL A 217 4.21 0.02 -9.41
N MET A 218 3.06 0.30 -8.79
CA MET A 218 2.39 -0.61 -7.86
C MET A 218 1.93 -1.90 -8.53
N ARG A 219 1.47 -1.84 -9.80
CA ARG A 219 1.14 -3.05 -10.57
C ARG A 219 2.38 -3.90 -10.84
N LYS A 220 3.51 -3.29 -11.19
CA LYS A 220 4.78 -4.00 -11.42
C LYS A 220 5.34 -4.61 -10.13
N SER A 221 5.13 -3.98 -8.99
CA SER A 221 5.52 -4.52 -7.68
C SER A 221 4.51 -5.55 -7.13
N GLY A 222 3.24 -5.47 -7.53
CA GLY A 222 2.20 -6.47 -7.20
C GLY A 222 2.18 -7.70 -8.13
N GLU A 223 2.79 -7.61 -9.32
CA GLU A 223 3.02 -8.74 -10.24
C GLU A 223 4.20 -9.60 -9.76
N GLY A 224 4.10 -10.15 -8.55
CA GLY A 224 4.79 -11.37 -8.10
C GLY A 224 6.23 -11.61 -8.57
N VAL A 225 7.06 -10.57 -8.68
CA VAL A 225 8.50 -10.75 -8.76
C VAL A 225 8.89 -11.02 -7.32
N GLY A 226 9.20 -12.29 -7.03
CA GLY A 226 9.71 -12.67 -5.72
C GLY A 226 10.89 -11.76 -5.40
N GLY A 227 10.67 -10.78 -4.52
CA GLY A 227 11.66 -9.75 -4.25
C GLY A 227 12.82 -10.39 -3.51
N ASP A 228 14.02 -9.83 -3.66
CA ASP A 228 15.19 -10.27 -2.90
C ASP A 228 14.95 -10.22 -1.37
N MET A 229 13.92 -9.50 -0.93
CA MET A 229 13.50 -9.34 0.46
C MET A 229 12.36 -10.26 0.90
N ASP A 230 11.78 -11.07 0.02
CA ASP A 230 10.56 -11.84 0.33
C ASP A 230 10.73 -12.81 1.48
N ALA A 231 11.92 -13.41 1.63
CA ALA A 231 12.26 -14.28 2.74
C ALA A 231 12.03 -13.60 4.11
N MET A 232 12.27 -12.30 4.20
CA MET A 232 12.05 -11.51 5.42
C MET A 232 10.69 -10.81 5.41
N VAL A 233 10.32 -10.16 4.30
CA VAL A 233 9.12 -9.31 4.23
C VAL A 233 7.85 -10.14 4.13
N LEU A 234 7.82 -11.22 3.35
CA LEU A 234 6.63 -12.05 3.23
C LEU A 234 6.74 -13.25 4.14
N ASP A 235 7.76 -14.08 3.97
CA ASP A 235 7.81 -15.39 4.65
C ASP A 235 7.93 -15.27 6.17
N PHE A 236 8.95 -14.56 6.66
CA PHE A 236 9.16 -14.39 8.10
C PHE A 236 7.99 -13.66 8.78
N ARG A 237 7.55 -12.54 8.23
CA ARG A 237 6.43 -11.76 8.79
C ARG A 237 5.11 -12.51 8.73
N ASN A 238 4.81 -13.22 7.63
CA ASN A 238 3.59 -14.03 7.54
C ASN A 238 3.56 -15.14 8.60
N ARG A 239 4.69 -15.83 8.83
CA ARG A 239 4.81 -16.80 9.92
C ARG A 239 4.57 -16.15 11.28
N HIS A 240 5.20 -15.00 11.53
CA HIS A 240 5.09 -14.31 12.80
C HIS A 240 3.66 -13.82 13.08
N LEU A 241 3.04 -13.12 12.12
CA LEU A 241 1.66 -12.67 12.20
C LEU A 241 0.69 -13.85 12.37
N ALA A 242 0.84 -14.93 11.60
CA ALA A 242 -0.01 -16.12 11.75
C ALA A 242 0.13 -16.71 13.16
N THR A 243 1.35 -16.90 13.68
CA THR A 243 1.57 -17.40 15.04
C THR A 243 0.95 -16.48 16.09
N GLN A 244 1.10 -15.16 15.98
CA GLN A 244 0.46 -14.24 16.91
C GLN A 244 -1.07 -14.39 16.88
N LEU A 245 -1.69 -14.40 15.70
CA LEU A 245 -3.14 -14.55 15.57
C LEU A 245 -3.67 -15.87 16.14
N LEU A 246 -2.90 -16.95 16.03
CA LEU A 246 -3.29 -18.28 16.52
C LEU A 246 -3.13 -18.42 18.04
N THR A 247 -2.16 -17.70 18.62
CA THR A 247 -1.85 -17.78 20.05
C THR A 247 -2.47 -16.67 20.88
N ASP A 248 -2.98 -15.61 20.24
CA ASP A 248 -3.57 -14.49 20.95
C ASP A 248 -4.86 -14.91 21.66
N PRO A 249 -5.02 -14.60 22.97
CA PRO A 249 -6.17 -15.04 23.74
C PRO A 249 -7.44 -14.22 23.45
N ARG A 250 -7.35 -13.11 22.69
CA ARG A 250 -8.51 -12.25 22.46
C ARG A 250 -9.52 -12.94 21.53
N PRO A 251 -10.81 -12.95 21.89
CA PRO A 251 -11.84 -13.65 21.11
C PRO A 251 -12.26 -12.91 19.83
N LYS A 252 -11.90 -11.62 19.70
CA LYS A 252 -12.36 -10.73 18.62
C LYS A 252 -11.20 -9.85 18.15
N ILE A 253 -10.62 -10.23 17.01
CA ILE A 253 -9.52 -9.50 16.37
C ILE A 253 -9.95 -9.15 14.95
N TYR A 254 -9.82 -7.87 14.60
CA TYR A 254 -10.05 -7.38 13.24
C TYR A 254 -8.71 -6.96 12.65
N VAL A 255 -8.20 -7.75 11.71
CA VAL A 255 -6.85 -7.57 11.15
C VAL A 255 -6.88 -6.70 9.91
N THR A 256 -6.07 -5.65 9.88
CA THR A 256 -5.74 -4.91 8.66
C THR A 256 -4.39 -5.39 8.13
N TYR A 257 -4.37 -5.82 6.87
CA TYR A 257 -3.18 -6.41 6.22
C TYR A 257 -2.87 -5.74 4.89
N GLY A 258 -1.60 -5.75 4.50
CA GLY A 258 -1.12 -5.47 3.17
C GLY A 258 -1.50 -6.59 2.19
N ALA A 259 -1.84 -6.21 0.96
CA ALA A 259 -2.39 -7.15 -0.03
C ALA A 259 -1.50 -8.38 -0.32
N ALA A 260 -0.18 -8.25 -0.21
CA ALA A 260 0.76 -9.35 -0.44
C ALA A 260 0.82 -10.34 0.74
N HIS A 261 0.48 -9.93 1.95
CA HIS A 261 0.56 -10.76 3.15
C HIS A 261 -0.62 -11.70 3.31
N LEU A 262 -1.83 -11.28 2.89
CA LEU A 262 -3.07 -12.04 3.12
C LEU A 262 -2.95 -13.49 2.69
N THR A 263 -2.54 -13.73 1.44
CA THR A 263 -2.50 -15.08 0.87
C THR A 263 -1.57 -15.99 1.67
N GLY A 264 -0.39 -15.50 2.06
CA GLY A 264 0.59 -16.28 2.82
C GLY A 264 0.11 -16.57 4.24
N VAL A 265 -0.43 -15.58 4.94
CA VAL A 265 -0.99 -15.75 6.29
C VAL A 265 -2.16 -16.73 6.28
N MET A 266 -3.11 -16.57 5.35
CA MET A 266 -4.26 -17.47 5.25
C MET A 266 -3.82 -18.91 4.97
N ALA A 267 -2.83 -19.11 4.10
CA ALA A 267 -2.29 -20.43 3.80
C ALA A 267 -1.62 -21.10 5.02
N LEU A 268 -1.06 -20.32 5.95
CA LEU A 268 -0.51 -20.82 7.21
C LEU A 268 -1.64 -21.16 8.19
N MET A 269 -2.57 -20.24 8.42
CA MET A 269 -3.66 -20.43 9.36
C MET A 269 -4.60 -21.59 8.97
N GLN A 270 -4.83 -21.83 7.67
CA GLN A 270 -5.64 -22.95 7.18
C GLN A 270 -5.06 -24.33 7.51
N ARG A 271 -3.78 -24.43 7.87
CA ARG A 271 -3.15 -25.69 8.25
C ARG A 271 -3.42 -26.05 9.71
N GLU A 272 -3.87 -25.08 10.51
CA GLU A 272 -4.05 -25.29 11.94
C GLU A 272 -5.35 -26.04 12.25
N PRO A 273 -5.28 -27.13 13.04
CA PRO A 273 -6.45 -27.90 13.42
C PRO A 273 -7.46 -27.03 14.19
N GLY A 274 -8.72 -27.06 13.77
CA GLY A 274 -9.80 -26.31 14.42
C GLY A 274 -10.05 -24.92 13.83
N TRP A 275 -9.13 -24.39 13.02
CA TRP A 275 -9.35 -23.13 12.34
C TRP A 275 -10.25 -23.31 11.11
N LYS A 276 -11.24 -22.42 10.95
CA LYS A 276 -12.18 -22.45 9.81
C LYS A 276 -12.32 -21.06 9.22
N VAL A 277 -12.05 -20.96 7.92
CA VAL A 277 -12.41 -19.76 7.15
C VAL A 277 -13.92 -19.79 6.93
N GLY A 278 -14.64 -18.92 7.63
CA GLY A 278 -16.06 -18.70 7.35
C GLY A 278 -16.26 -18.16 5.92
N PRO A 279 -17.42 -18.41 5.29
CA PRO A 279 -17.71 -17.78 4.00
C PRO A 279 -17.57 -16.26 4.16
N PRO A 280 -17.03 -15.53 3.16
CA PRO A 280 -16.90 -14.09 3.23
C PRO A 280 -18.28 -13.50 3.52
N CYS A 281 -18.46 -13.00 4.75
CA CYS A 281 -19.69 -12.31 5.11
C CYS A 281 -19.81 -11.13 4.15
N ARG A 282 -20.97 -10.93 3.52
CA ARG A 282 -21.15 -9.92 2.47
C ARG A 282 -20.89 -8.47 2.94
N ARG A 283 -20.55 -8.26 4.23
CA ARG A 283 -20.20 -6.98 4.87
C ARG A 283 -19.10 -7.03 5.95
N CYS A 284 -18.50 -8.16 6.32
CA CYS A 284 -17.51 -8.18 7.42
C CYS A 284 -16.46 -9.28 7.22
N GLN A 285 -15.17 -8.92 7.15
CA GLN A 285 -14.08 -9.87 7.37
C GLN A 285 -13.93 -10.08 8.89
N THR A 286 -14.82 -10.87 9.48
CA THR A 286 -14.65 -11.34 10.85
C THR A 286 -14.17 -12.77 10.83
N VAL A 287 -12.92 -12.96 11.28
CA VAL A 287 -12.35 -14.27 11.59
C VAL A 287 -12.82 -14.64 12.99
N ARG A 288 -13.41 -15.83 13.14
CA ARG A 288 -13.74 -16.42 14.45
C ARG A 288 -12.67 -17.46 14.79
N ALA A 289 -12.12 -17.37 16.00
CA ALA A 289 -11.60 -18.53 16.72
C ALA A 289 -12.77 -19.37 17.25
#